data_AF-A0A9D1S747-F1
#
_entry.id   AF-A0A9D1S747-F1
#
_cell.length_a   1.000
_cell.length_b   1.000
_cell.length_c   1.000
_cell.angle_alpha   90.00
_cell.angle_beta   90.00
_cell.angle_gamma   90.00
#
_symmetry.space_group_name_H-M   'P 1'
#
loop_
_entity.id
_entity.type
_entity.pdbx_description
1 polymer ?
#
loop_
_entity_poly.entity_id
_entity_poly.type
_entity_poly.pdbx_seq_one_letter_code
_entity_poly.pdbx_strand_id
1 'polypeptide(L)'
;MTGILDDAKKEKYCQLRAGGKSQRQAYLEAFPNSRRWKPQTVDVRACELEKDSKVLVRLRALEEDNEKKAGLSRKNLLDKLEAIINTEDIIFRGNDVMRAIELYASLCGYNEQKSDNAQEKEAQQELLDAIRGIEHRCG
;
A
#
# COMPACT_ATOMS: atom_id res chain seq x y z
N MET A 1 28.29 12.24 2.51
CA MET A 1 28.26 12.15 3.99
C MET A 1 27.15 11.19 4.37
N THR A 2 27.50 10.01 4.87
CA THR A 2 26.55 9.03 5.42
C THR A 2 26.07 9.55 6.78
N GLY A 3 25.11 10.48 6.74
CA GLY A 3 24.65 11.28 7.86
C GLY A 3 23.63 10.56 8.73
N ILE A 4 24.10 9.72 9.64
CA ILE A 4 23.31 9.26 10.78
C ILE A 4 23.09 10.46 11.71
N LEU A 5 21.88 10.63 12.26
CA LEU A 5 21.63 11.68 13.24
C LEU A 5 22.30 11.34 14.58
N ASP A 6 22.95 12.32 15.20
CA ASP A 6 23.50 12.19 16.57
C ASP A 6 22.41 11.94 17.62
N ASP A 7 21.19 12.41 17.36
CA ASP A 7 20.04 12.17 18.23
C ASP A 7 19.45 10.79 17.94
N ALA A 8 19.76 9.83 18.82
CA ALA A 8 19.32 8.44 18.73
C ALA A 8 17.80 8.27 18.62
N LYS A 9 17.00 9.18 19.21
CA LYS A 9 15.53 9.10 19.11
C LYS A 9 15.07 9.53 17.73
N LYS A 10 15.64 10.62 17.20
CA LYS A 10 15.33 11.09 15.84
C LYS A 10 15.79 10.08 14.78
N GLU A 11 16.96 9.48 14.95
CA GLU A 11 17.43 8.42 14.05
C GLU A 11 16.49 7.21 14.10
N LYS A 12 16.12 6.74 15.31
CA LYS A 12 15.16 5.65 15.47
C LYS A 12 13.81 5.97 14.81
N TYR A 13 13.32 7.20 14.94
CA TYR A 13 12.12 7.66 14.25
C TYR A 13 12.27 7.53 12.72
N CYS A 14 13.39 7.99 12.16
CA CYS A 14 13.66 7.91 10.72
C CYS A 14 13.69 6.45 10.22
N GLN A 15 14.35 5.56 10.96
CA GLN A 15 14.40 4.12 10.63
C GLN A 15 13.01 3.49 10.64
N LEU A 16 12.18 3.80 11.64
CA LEU A 16 10.82 3.28 11.73
C LEU A 16 9.89 3.81 10.63
N ARG A 17 10.05 5.08 10.23
CA ARG A 17 9.32 5.68 9.10
C ARG A 17 9.70 5.03 7.77
N ALA A 18 11.00 4.88 7.52
CA ALA A 18 11.51 4.19 6.34
C ALA A 18 11.09 2.70 6.29
N GLY A 19 10.87 2.08 7.46
CA GLY A 19 10.32 0.73 7.59
C GLY A 19 8.79 0.63 7.42
N GLY A 20 8.10 1.71 7.01
CA GLY A 20 6.68 1.70 6.67
C GLY A 20 5.72 2.03 7.81
N LYS A 21 6.20 2.42 9.00
CA LYS A 21 5.30 2.87 10.08
C LYS A 21 4.72 4.25 9.79
N SER A 22 3.50 4.48 10.25
CA SER A 22 2.90 5.82 10.23
C SER A 22 3.67 6.79 11.13
N GLN A 23 3.54 8.10 10.88
CA GLN A 23 4.14 9.17 11.69
C GLN A 23 3.88 8.97 13.19
N ARG A 24 2.62 8.70 13.57
CA ARG A 24 2.21 8.48 14.96
C ARG A 24 2.88 7.25 15.57
N GLN A 25 2.87 6.12 14.87
CA GLN A 25 3.47 4.86 15.37
C GLN A 25 4.98 5.00 15.55
N ALA A 26 5.67 5.55 14.55
CA ALA A 26 7.10 5.79 14.62
C ALA A 26 7.46 6.74 15.78
N TYR A 27 6.66 7.79 15.99
CA TYR A 27 6.88 8.75 17.08
C TYR A 27 6.69 8.11 18.46
N LEU A 28 5.62 7.34 18.67
CA LEU A 28 5.34 6.66 19.95
C LEU A 28 6.43 5.65 20.35
N GLU A 29 7.10 5.06 19.36
CA GLU A 29 8.18 4.08 19.59
C GLU A 29 9.56 4.72 19.75
N ALA A 30 9.80 5.84 19.05
CA ALA A 30 11.01 6.64 19.20
C ALA A 30 11.02 7.46 20.49
N PHE A 31 9.84 7.92 20.94
CA PHE A 31 9.65 8.75 22.12
C PHE A 31 8.64 8.10 23.09
N PRO A 32 9.03 7.08 23.88
CA PRO A 32 8.09 6.33 24.73
C PRO A 32 7.30 7.19 25.73
N ASN A 33 7.88 8.30 26.19
CA ASN A 33 7.23 9.26 27.09
C ASN A 33 6.01 9.96 26.47
N SER A 34 5.85 9.89 25.15
CA SER A 34 4.69 10.44 24.43
C SER A 34 3.46 9.53 24.46
N ARG A 35 3.57 8.29 24.96
CA ARG A 35 2.43 7.36 25.09
C ARG A 35 1.32 7.86 26.01
N ARG A 36 1.66 8.75 26.96
CA ARG A 36 0.70 9.40 27.85
C ARG A 36 0.04 10.65 27.25
N TRP A 37 0.47 11.07 26.05
CA TRP A 37 -0.07 12.25 25.40
C TRP A 37 -1.37 11.91 24.66
N LYS A 38 -2.18 12.95 24.42
CA LYS A 38 -3.36 12.83 23.55
C LYS A 38 -2.90 12.50 22.12
N PRO A 39 -3.65 11.68 21.36
CA PRO A 39 -3.29 11.31 20.00
C PRO A 39 -2.99 12.50 19.09
N GLN A 40 -3.80 13.56 19.17
CA GLN A 40 -3.64 14.78 18.39
C GLN A 40 -2.31 15.49 18.69
N THR A 41 -1.88 15.49 19.95
CA THR A 41 -0.60 16.07 20.35
C THR A 41 0.56 15.29 19.74
N VAL A 42 0.46 13.96 19.69
CA VAL A 42 1.47 13.10 19.05
C VAL A 42 1.55 13.41 17.55
N ASP A 43 0.42 13.57 16.87
CA ASP A 43 0.41 13.89 15.43
C ASP A 43 1.06 15.23 15.13
N VAL A 44 0.70 16.27 15.89
CA VAL A 44 1.30 17.61 15.73
C VAL A 44 2.81 17.55 15.95
N ARG A 45 3.27 16.84 16.99
CA ARG A 45 4.70 16.70 17.30
C ARG A 45 5.45 15.88 16.26
N ALA A 46 4.83 14.83 15.71
CA ALA A 46 5.41 14.06 14.62
C ALA A 46 5.53 14.89 13.33
N CYS A 47 4.51 15.70 13.02
CA CYS A 47 4.53 16.62 11.88
C CYS A 47 5.60 17.71 12.05
N GLU A 48 5.74 18.28 13.25
CA GLU A 48 6.82 19.22 13.58
C GLU A 48 8.20 18.57 13.42
N LEU A 49 8.36 17.31 13.83
CA LEU A 49 9.62 16.59 13.73
C LEU A 49 10.06 16.37 12.28
N GLU A 50 9.14 16.06 11.36
CA GLU A 50 9.47 15.89 9.94
C GLU A 50 9.79 17.22 9.23
N LYS A 51 9.43 18.37 9.82
CA LYS A 51 9.83 19.70 9.33
C LYS A 51 11.27 20.07 9.73
N ASP A 52 11.88 19.35 10.66
CA ASP A 52 13.29 19.53 11.01
C ASP A 52 14.17 19.14 9.81
N SER A 53 14.97 20.09 9.32
CA SER A 53 15.82 19.91 8.14
C SER A 53 16.73 18.67 8.21
N LYS A 54 17.24 18.30 9.38
CA LYS A 54 18.11 17.12 9.53
C LYS A 54 17.33 15.83 9.41
N VAL A 55 16.13 15.78 9.99
CA VAL A 55 15.21 14.63 9.90
C VAL A 55 14.75 14.45 8.46
N LEU A 56 14.34 15.54 7.79
CA LEU A 56 13.91 15.52 6.40
C LEU A 56 15.01 14.96 5.47
N VAL A 57 16.25 15.46 5.60
CA VAL A 57 17.39 14.98 4.80
C VAL A 57 17.65 13.50 5.07
N ARG A 58 17.55 13.05 6.33
CA ARG A 58 17.75 11.64 6.67
C ARG A 58 16.69 10.72 6.11
N LEU A 59 15.42 11.12 6.21
CA LEU A 59 14.29 10.37 5.65
C LEU A 59 14.48 10.18 4.14
N ARG A 60 14.81 11.24 3.41
CA ARG A 60 15.09 11.16 1.97
C ARG A 60 16.24 10.20 1.64
N ALA A 61 17.32 10.25 2.40
CA ALA A 61 18.45 9.33 2.20
C ALA A 61 18.04 7.87 2.42
N LEU A 62 17.20 7.59 3.42
CA LEU A 62 16.67 6.24 3.67
C LEU A 62 15.67 5.80 2.60
N GLU A 63 14.85 6.71 2.09
CA GLU A 63 13.93 6.47 0.97
C GLU A 63 14.72 6.13 -0.29
N GLU A 64 15.74 6.91 -0.65
CA GLU A 64 16.63 6.62 -1.79
C GLU A 64 17.35 5.27 -1.64
N ASP A 65 17.83 4.94 -0.42
CA ASP A 65 18.45 3.65 -0.16
C ASP A 65 17.44 2.50 -0.27
N ASN A 66 16.21 2.72 0.20
CA ASN A 66 15.12 1.75 0.06
C ASN A 66 14.71 1.59 -1.41
N GLU A 67 14.67 2.66 -2.20
CA GLU A 67 14.40 2.60 -3.64
C GLU A 67 15.50 1.83 -4.38
N LYS A 68 16.77 2.12 -4.07
CA LYS A 68 17.93 1.38 -4.62
C LYS A 68 17.88 -0.10 -4.23
N LYS A 69 17.57 -0.42 -2.97
CA LYS A 69 17.46 -1.81 -2.48
C LYS A 69 16.24 -2.53 -3.04
N ALA A 70 15.11 -1.84 -3.15
CA ALA A 70 13.90 -2.38 -3.75
C ALA A 70 14.15 -2.72 -5.22
N GLY A 71 15.05 -1.99 -5.91
CA GLY A 71 15.63 -2.37 -7.21
C GLY A 71 14.63 -2.47 -8.37
N LEU A 72 13.33 -2.30 -8.08
CA LEU A 72 12.23 -2.55 -8.97
C LEU A 72 11.20 -1.43 -8.79
N SER A 73 11.35 -0.37 -9.58
CA SER A 73 10.25 0.57 -9.75
C SER A 73 9.07 -0.14 -10.44
N ARG A 74 7.84 0.37 -10.28
CA ARG A 74 6.68 -0.14 -11.04
C ARG A 74 6.96 -0.23 -12.54
N LYS A 75 7.68 0.78 -13.07
CA LYS A 75 8.13 0.79 -14.46
C LYS A 75 9.10 -0.36 -14.76
N ASN A 76 10.16 -0.53 -13.96
CA ASN A 76 11.12 -1.62 -14.16
C ASN A 76 10.47 -3.00 -14.06
N LEU A 77 9.44 -3.16 -13.21
CA LEU A 77 8.66 -4.38 -13.11
C LEU A 77 7.85 -4.63 -14.39
N LEU A 78 7.14 -3.61 -14.89
CA LEU A 78 6.39 -3.70 -16.15
C LEU A 78 7.33 -4.01 -17.33
N ASP A 79 8.47 -3.33 -17.44
CA ASP A 79 9.46 -3.55 -18.50
C ASP A 79 9.99 -5.01 -18.48
N LYS A 80 10.23 -5.56 -17.29
CA LYS A 80 10.66 -6.97 -17.12
C LYS A 80 9.56 -7.96 -17.46
N LEU A 81 8.32 -7.67 -17.08
CA LEU A 81 7.17 -8.52 -17.42
C LEU A 81 6.94 -8.50 -18.93
N GLU A 82 7.00 -7.34 -19.57
CA GLU A 82 6.89 -7.19 -21.03
C GLU A 82 7.98 -7.98 -21.76
N ALA A 83 9.22 -7.96 -21.26
CA ALA A 83 10.30 -8.77 -21.81
C ALA A 83 10.02 -10.28 -21.74
N ILE A 84 9.36 -10.76 -20.68
CA ILE A 84 8.93 -12.17 -20.57
C ILE A 84 7.75 -12.46 -21.50
N ILE A 85 6.80 -11.52 -21.62
CA ILE A 85 5.60 -11.69 -22.45
C ILE A 85 5.95 -11.76 -23.93
N ASN A 86 6.86 -10.88 -24.37
CA ASN A 86 7.26 -10.76 -25.78
C ASN A 86 8.49 -11.62 -26.14
N THR A 87 8.91 -12.52 -25.26
CA THR A 87 10.07 -13.38 -25.53
C THR A 87 9.72 -14.47 -26.55
N GLU A 88 10.60 -14.70 -27.51
CA GLU A 88 10.57 -15.87 -28.40
C GLU A 88 11.42 -17.03 -27.83
N ASP A 89 12.11 -16.82 -26.70
CA ASP A 89 12.98 -17.81 -26.08
C ASP A 89 12.19 -18.96 -25.43
N ILE A 90 12.64 -20.18 -25.69
CA ILE A 90 12.07 -21.45 -25.19
C ILE A 90 12.26 -21.61 -23.67
N ILE A 91 13.00 -20.70 -23.03
CA ILE A 91 13.38 -20.76 -21.61
C ILE A 91 12.15 -20.58 -20.70
N PHE A 92 11.19 -19.76 -21.11
CA PHE A 92 9.95 -19.53 -20.38
C PHE A 92 8.85 -20.45 -20.92
N ARG A 93 8.26 -21.27 -20.05
CA ARG A 93 7.14 -22.12 -20.47
C ARG A 93 5.89 -21.26 -20.63
N GLY A 94 4.88 -21.77 -21.36
CA GLY A 94 3.60 -21.06 -21.54
C GLY A 94 2.95 -20.59 -20.23
N ASN A 95 3.14 -21.34 -19.13
CA ASN A 95 2.65 -20.94 -17.80
C ASN A 95 3.39 -19.74 -17.20
N ASP A 96 4.69 -19.58 -17.48
CA ASP A 96 5.48 -18.46 -16.97
C ASP A 96 5.10 -17.17 -17.70
N VAL A 97 4.91 -17.26 -19.01
CA VAL A 97 4.39 -16.18 -19.85
C VAL A 97 2.98 -15.79 -19.40
N MET A 98 2.10 -16.78 -19.17
CA MET A 98 0.73 -16.51 -18.74
C MET A 98 0.67 -15.81 -17.38
N ARG A 99 1.48 -16.23 -16.40
CA ARG A 99 1.60 -15.53 -15.12
C ARG A 99 2.14 -14.12 -15.26
N ALA A 100 3.09 -13.89 -16.17
CA ALA A 100 3.61 -12.56 -16.44
C ALA A 100 2.51 -11.63 -16.99
N ILE A 101 1.67 -12.13 -17.90
CA ILE A 101 0.50 -11.41 -18.44
C ILE A 101 -0.49 -11.08 -17.31
N GLU A 102 -0.83 -12.03 -16.45
CA GLU A 102 -1.77 -11.81 -15.33
C GLU A 102 -1.27 -10.72 -14.37
N LEU A 103 0.01 -10.79 -14.00
CA LEU A 103 0.64 -9.80 -13.12
C LEU A 103 0.70 -8.43 -13.77
N TYR A 104 1.06 -8.37 -15.06
CA TYR A 104 1.05 -7.12 -15.84
C TYR A 104 -0.36 -6.52 -15.90
N ALA A 105 -1.36 -7.36 -16.19
CA ALA A 105 -2.76 -6.95 -16.29
C ALA A 105 -3.30 -6.39 -14.97
N SER A 106 -2.98 -7.07 -13.86
CA SER A 106 -3.32 -6.62 -12.51
C SER A 106 -2.63 -5.30 -12.17
N LEU A 107 -1.34 -5.17 -12.46
CA LEU A 107 -0.58 -3.94 -12.20
C LEU A 107 -1.08 -2.75 -13.03
N CYS A 108 -1.63 -2.96 -14.22
CA CYS A 108 -2.20 -1.91 -15.04
C CYS A 108 -3.68 -1.64 -14.75
N GLY A 109 -4.31 -2.41 -13.85
CA GLY A 109 -5.72 -2.25 -13.47
C GLY A 109 -6.72 -2.84 -14.46
N TYR A 110 -6.29 -3.74 -15.37
CA TYR A 110 -7.19 -4.37 -16.34
C TYR A 110 -8.08 -5.47 -15.73
N ASN A 111 -7.77 -5.94 -14.51
CA ASN A 111 -8.50 -7.02 -13.84
C ASN A 111 -9.57 -6.53 -12.84
N GLU A 112 -10.07 -5.30 -12.98
CA GLU A 112 -11.23 -4.86 -12.20
C GLU A 112 -12.47 -5.69 -12.59
N GLN A 113 -12.80 -6.69 -11.77
CA GLN A 113 -14.10 -7.32 -11.84
C GLN A 113 -15.16 -6.26 -11.52
N LYS A 114 -15.86 -5.77 -12.56
CA LYS A 114 -17.17 -5.16 -12.34
C LYS A 114 -18.00 -6.20 -11.62
N SER A 115 -18.29 -5.97 -10.34
CA SER A 115 -19.19 -6.87 -9.62
C SER A 115 -20.61 -6.62 -10.15
N ASP A 116 -21.09 -7.52 -11.01
CA ASP A 116 -22.50 -7.61 -11.41
C ASP A 116 -23.44 -7.88 -10.21
N ASN A 117 -22.85 -8.14 -9.03
CA ASN A 117 -23.48 -8.32 -7.71
C ASN A 117 -24.46 -7.20 -7.29
N ALA A 118 -24.48 -6.04 -7.94
CA ALA A 118 -25.46 -5.00 -7.63
C ALA A 118 -26.84 -5.33 -8.24
N GLN A 119 -26.87 -5.74 -9.51
CA GLN A 119 -28.11 -6.08 -10.22
C GLN A 119 -28.71 -7.39 -9.70
N GLU A 120 -27.86 -8.37 -9.35
CA GLU A 120 -28.32 -9.64 -8.79
C GLU A 120 -28.94 -9.48 -7.39
N LYS A 121 -28.37 -8.59 -6.55
CA LYS A 121 -28.94 -8.28 -5.23
C LYS A 121 -30.25 -7.51 -5.33
N GLU A 122 -30.37 -6.62 -6.31
CA GLU A 122 -31.59 -5.85 -6.55
C GLU A 122 -32.73 -6.78 -7.02
N ALA A 123 -32.45 -7.68 -7.97
CA ALA A 123 -33.41 -8.69 -8.42
C ALA A 123 -33.82 -9.68 -7.30
N GLN A 124 -32.88 -10.07 -6.43
CA GLN A 124 -33.18 -10.93 -5.27
C GLN A 124 -34.06 -10.21 -4.23
N GLN A 125 -33.83 -8.92 -4.03
CA GLN A 125 -34.62 -8.12 -3.08
C GLN A 125 -36.05 -7.92 -3.60
N GLU A 126 -36.22 -7.62 -4.89
CA GLU A 126 -37.55 -7.52 -5.52
C GLU A 126 -38.35 -8.82 -5.43
N LEU A 127 -37.69 -9.97 -5.62
CA LEU A 127 -38.33 -11.28 -5.47
C LEU A 127 -38.79 -11.53 -4.02
N LEU A 128 -37.97 -11.18 -3.03
CA LEU A 128 -38.32 -11.32 -1.62
C LEU A 128 -39.48 -10.41 -1.21
N ASP A 129 -39.52 -9.18 -1.73
CA ASP A 129 -40.61 -8.24 -1.48
C ASP A 129 -41.92 -8.71 -2.13
N ALA A 130 -41.85 -9.32 -3.32
CA ALA A 130 -43.01 -9.93 -3.97
C ALA A 130 -43.57 -11.13 -3.17
N ILE A 131 -42.70 -11.99 -2.63
CA ILE A 131 -43.11 -13.14 -1.80
C ILE A 131 -43.80 -12.66 -0.52
N ARG A 132 -43.20 -11.71 0.21
CA ARG A 132 -43.81 -11.12 1.42
C ARG A 132 -45.17 -10.48 1.12
N GLY A 133 -45.30 -9.83 -0.04
CA GLY A 133 -46.56 -9.23 -0.48
C GLY A 133 -47.67 -10.25 -0.80
N ILE A 134 -47.33 -11.50 -1.15
CA ILE A 134 -48.30 -12.57 -1.36
C ILE A 134 -48.76 -13.14 -0.02
N GLU A 135 -47.83 -13.37 0.91
CA GLU A 135 -48.14 -13.85 2.27
C GLU A 135 -49.09 -12.90 3.01
N HIS A 136 -48.92 -11.59 2.82
CA HIS A 136 -49.79 -10.57 3.42
C HIS A 136 -51.18 -10.43 2.77
N ARG A 137 -51.40 -10.99 1.57
CA ARG A 137 -52.69 -10.95 0.85
C ARG A 137 -53.51 -12.24 0.98
N CYS A 138 -52.88 -13.33 1.42
CA CYS A 138 -53.51 -14.65 1.58
C CYS A 138 -53.81 -15.04 3.04
N GLY A 139 -53.62 -14.11 3.99
CA GLY A 139 -53.97 -14.26 5.40
C GLY A 139 -55.21 -13.46 5.80
#